data_AF-A0A928EGC0-F1
#
_entry.id   AF-A0A928EGC0-F1
#
_cell.length_a   1.000
_cell.length_b   1.000
_cell.length_c   1.000
_cell.angle_alpha   90.00
_cell.angle_beta   90.00
_cell.angle_gamma   90.00
#
_symmetry.space_group_name_H-M   'P 1'
#
loop_
_entity.id
_entity.type
_entity.pdbx_description
1 polymer ?
#
loop_
_entity_poly.entity_id
_entity_poly.type
_entity_poly.pdbx_seq_one_letter_code
_entity_poly.pdbx_strand_id
1 'polypeptide(L)'
;SYVTADGVWFVMCFGNYNKFHRKVFDALGMDARFWEDPELNNLEALARNGRNVEVVAEMERKFRQKTWAEWEPFLAEQELACEKCRTVEDVLADEEAFANDQLRRVYYQDQGYGDDHSYTVTTMPVRLASMGDPVLRRSLPVGYDTHEVLSEIGWSDDEIASADAAGEVKCYAGPAMPESVLQPSYGLCPAGPEEAAAMAAARIAEEKAARAN
;
A
#
# COMPACT_ATOMS: atom_id res chain seq x y z
N SER A 1 1.51 -9.91 17.18
CA SER A 1 2.11 -10.48 15.97
C SER A 1 2.90 -11.71 16.35
N TYR A 2 3.05 -12.64 15.42
CA TYR A 2 3.80 -13.88 15.62
C TYR A 2 4.87 -13.99 14.52
N VAL A 3 5.86 -14.84 14.74
CA VAL A 3 6.94 -15.08 13.79
C VAL A 3 7.03 -16.58 13.48
N THR A 4 7.19 -16.90 12.21
CA THR A 4 7.34 -18.27 11.70
C THR A 4 8.77 -18.79 11.87
N ALA A 5 9.01 -20.06 11.53
CA ALA A 5 10.34 -20.68 11.63
C ALA A 5 11.41 -19.97 10.77
N ASP A 6 11.01 -19.44 9.62
CA ASP A 6 11.82 -18.71 8.64
C ASP A 6 11.90 -17.20 8.90
N GLY A 7 11.38 -16.71 10.04
CA GLY A 7 11.52 -15.32 10.44
C GLY A 7 10.49 -14.35 9.84
N VAL A 8 9.48 -14.85 9.14
CA VAL A 8 8.39 -14.02 8.60
C VAL A 8 7.44 -13.64 9.74
N TRP A 9 7.18 -12.35 9.85
CA TRP A 9 6.21 -11.81 10.81
C TRP A 9 4.82 -11.74 10.19
N PHE A 10 3.81 -12.00 11.01
CA PHE A 10 2.42 -11.88 10.61
C PHE A 10 1.53 -11.56 11.83
N VAL A 11 0.30 -11.13 11.56
CA VAL A 11 -0.71 -10.85 12.58
C VAL A 11 -1.83 -11.87 12.44
N MET A 12 -2.22 -12.49 13.56
CA MET A 12 -3.48 -13.21 13.64
C MET A 12 -4.59 -12.25 14.08
N CYS A 13 -5.71 -12.27 13.37
CA CYS A 13 -6.83 -11.37 13.63
C CYS A 13 -7.95 -12.11 14.38
N PHE A 14 -8.08 -11.84 15.68
CA PHE A 14 -9.17 -12.33 16.50
C PHE A 14 -10.29 -11.29 16.56
N GLY A 15 -11.25 -11.35 15.63
CA GLY A 15 -12.40 -10.43 15.64
C GLY A 15 -13.26 -10.52 16.91
N ASN A 16 -13.29 -11.69 17.55
CA ASN A 16 -13.84 -11.89 18.88
C ASN A 16 -13.17 -13.10 19.54
N TYR A 17 -12.31 -12.88 20.53
CA TYR A 17 -11.58 -13.93 21.21
C TYR A 17 -12.51 -14.96 21.86
N ASN A 18 -13.47 -14.53 22.67
CA ASN A 18 -14.37 -15.40 23.42
C ASN A 18 -15.16 -16.34 22.49
N LYS A 19 -15.47 -15.91 21.26
CA LYS A 19 -16.16 -16.72 20.26
C LYS A 19 -15.24 -17.66 19.48
N PHE A 20 -14.03 -17.22 19.13
CA PHE A 20 -13.19 -17.90 18.13
C PHE A 20 -11.95 -18.60 18.69
N HIS A 21 -11.59 -18.38 19.96
CA HIS A 21 -10.38 -18.95 20.56
C HIS A 21 -10.29 -20.47 20.39
N ARG A 22 -11.39 -21.21 20.62
CA ARG A 22 -11.43 -22.66 20.43
C ARG A 22 -11.08 -23.06 19.00
N LYS A 23 -11.71 -22.45 17.98
CA LYS A 23 -11.46 -22.77 16.57
C LYS A 23 -9.97 -22.61 16.25
N VAL A 24 -9.38 -21.49 16.68
CA VAL A 24 -7.96 -21.19 16.43
C VAL A 24 -7.05 -22.17 17.15
N PHE A 25 -7.26 -22.37 18.46
CA PHE A 25 -6.36 -23.19 19.28
C PHE A 25 -6.42 -24.67 18.91
N ASP A 26 -7.60 -25.18 18.60
CA ASP A 26 -7.79 -26.55 18.12
C ASP A 26 -7.13 -26.76 16.76
N ALA A 27 -7.30 -25.83 15.82
CA ALA A 27 -6.61 -25.88 14.51
C ALA A 27 -5.08 -25.85 14.65
N LEU A 28 -4.54 -25.05 15.58
CA LEU A 28 -3.10 -25.03 15.90
C LEU A 28 -2.64 -26.27 16.69
N GLY A 29 -3.56 -27.14 17.11
CA GLY A 29 -3.31 -28.31 17.95
C GLY A 29 -2.76 -27.94 19.32
N MET A 30 -3.16 -26.80 19.88
CA MET A 30 -2.82 -26.39 21.24
C MET A 30 -3.54 -27.29 22.26
N ASP A 31 -3.08 -27.26 23.51
CA ASP A 31 -3.69 -28.03 24.60
C ASP A 31 -5.13 -27.54 24.89
N ALA A 32 -6.06 -28.48 25.14
CA ALA A 32 -7.46 -28.17 25.37
C ALA A 32 -7.72 -27.22 26.53
N ARG A 33 -6.81 -27.16 27.51
CA ARG A 33 -6.87 -26.20 28.62
C ARG A 33 -7.04 -24.75 28.14
N PHE A 34 -6.52 -24.39 26.97
CA PHE A 34 -6.61 -23.02 26.46
C PHE A 34 -8.02 -22.59 26.04
N TRP A 35 -8.95 -23.53 25.83
CA TRP A 35 -10.36 -23.23 25.58
C TRP A 35 -11.32 -23.82 26.63
N GLU A 36 -10.85 -24.73 27.50
CA GLU A 36 -11.66 -25.32 28.57
C GLU A 36 -11.48 -24.62 29.92
N ASP A 37 -10.28 -24.12 30.26
CA ASP A 37 -10.02 -23.44 31.54
C ASP A 37 -10.74 -22.07 31.57
N PRO A 38 -11.69 -21.83 32.49
CA PRO A 38 -12.37 -20.54 32.63
C PRO A 38 -11.42 -19.36 32.93
N GLU A 39 -10.21 -19.62 33.41
CA GLU A 39 -9.19 -18.59 33.62
C GLU A 39 -8.39 -18.25 32.34
N LEU A 40 -8.53 -19.02 31.27
CA LEU A 40 -7.82 -18.81 29.99
C LEU A 40 -8.75 -18.56 28.79
N ASN A 41 -9.98 -19.06 28.83
CA ASN A 41 -10.85 -19.15 27.65
C ASN A 41 -11.66 -17.87 27.33
N ASN A 42 -11.47 -16.79 28.08
CA ASN A 42 -12.14 -15.52 27.85
C ASN A 42 -11.23 -14.33 28.20
N LEU A 43 -11.42 -13.21 27.49
CA LEU A 43 -10.60 -12.02 27.63
C LEU A 43 -10.73 -11.37 29.01
N GLU A 44 -11.90 -11.44 29.62
CA GLU A 44 -12.16 -10.84 30.94
C GLU A 44 -11.30 -11.52 32.02
N ALA A 45 -11.24 -12.86 32.00
CA ALA A 45 -10.37 -13.62 32.88
C ALA A 45 -8.90 -13.32 32.60
N LEU A 46 -8.48 -13.37 31.33
CA LEU A 46 -7.10 -13.08 30.93
C LEU A 46 -6.65 -11.66 31.33
N ALA A 47 -7.52 -10.66 31.19
CA ALA A 47 -7.24 -9.29 31.59
C ALA A 47 -7.09 -9.15 33.12
N ARG A 48 -7.88 -9.93 33.88
CA ARG A 48 -7.84 -9.93 35.35
C ARG A 48 -6.63 -10.66 35.92
N ASN A 49 -6.24 -11.79 35.33
CA ASN A 49 -5.20 -12.67 35.87
C ASN A 49 -3.84 -12.53 35.17
N GLY A 50 -3.76 -11.81 34.03
CA GLY A 50 -2.51 -11.59 33.29
C GLY A 50 -1.96 -12.82 32.58
N ARG A 51 -2.72 -13.91 32.51
CA ARG A 51 -2.29 -15.19 31.90
C ARG A 51 -2.33 -15.17 30.37
N ASN A 52 -2.62 -14.02 29.76
CA ASN A 52 -2.53 -13.85 28.30
C ASN A 52 -1.13 -14.16 27.78
N VAL A 53 -0.09 -13.96 28.61
CA VAL A 53 1.30 -14.32 28.28
C VAL A 53 1.48 -15.81 28.01
N GLU A 54 0.73 -16.69 28.69
CA GLU A 54 0.78 -18.15 28.49
C GLU A 54 0.19 -18.52 27.12
N VAL A 55 -0.93 -17.89 26.77
CA VAL A 55 -1.61 -18.08 25.48
C VAL A 55 -0.69 -17.63 24.34
N VAL A 56 -0.12 -16.42 24.47
CA VAL A 56 0.79 -15.86 23.46
C VAL A 56 2.02 -16.73 23.29
N ALA A 57 2.65 -17.17 24.39
CA ALA A 57 3.85 -18.01 24.35
C ALA A 57 3.57 -19.36 23.65
N GLU A 58 2.43 -19.99 23.91
CA GLU A 58 2.09 -21.24 23.22
C GLU A 58 1.81 -21.01 21.72
N MET A 59 1.09 -19.95 21.37
CA MET A 59 0.89 -19.59 19.96
C MET A 59 2.21 -19.31 19.25
N GLU A 60 3.13 -18.55 19.86
CA GLU A 60 4.48 -18.32 19.33
C GLU A 60 5.24 -19.64 19.15
N ARG A 61 5.19 -20.53 20.14
CA ARG A 61 5.82 -21.87 20.07
C ARG A 61 5.25 -22.69 18.92
N LYS A 62 3.95 -22.61 18.64
CA LYS A 62 3.31 -23.27 17.51
C LYS A 62 3.77 -22.68 16.18
N PHE A 63 3.68 -21.36 16.02
CA PHE A 63 4.02 -20.73 14.74
C PHE A 63 5.50 -20.85 14.36
N ARG A 64 6.41 -20.98 15.32
CA ARG A 64 7.83 -21.27 15.06
C ARG A 64 8.12 -22.67 14.52
N GLN A 65 7.13 -23.55 14.37
CA GLN A 65 7.33 -24.93 13.91
C GLN A 65 7.31 -25.11 12.39
N LYS A 66 6.74 -24.15 11.65
CA LYS A 66 6.65 -24.20 10.19
C LYS A 66 7.03 -22.86 9.57
N THR A 67 7.38 -22.88 8.30
CA THR A 67 7.65 -21.69 7.49
C THR A 67 6.36 -20.95 7.13
N TRP A 68 6.47 -19.71 6.64
CA TRP A 68 5.29 -18.98 6.14
C TRP A 68 4.58 -19.73 5.00
N ALA A 69 5.35 -20.28 4.06
CA ALA A 69 4.82 -21.03 2.91
C ALA A 69 4.00 -22.28 3.30
N GLU A 70 4.21 -22.81 4.50
CA GLU A 70 3.41 -23.91 5.06
C GLU A 70 2.22 -23.41 5.89
N TRP A 71 2.37 -22.28 6.59
CA TRP A 71 1.31 -21.71 7.43
C TRP A 71 0.23 -21.00 6.62
N GLU A 72 0.59 -20.20 5.62
CA GLU A 72 -0.36 -19.43 4.81
C GLU A 72 -1.48 -20.29 4.20
N PRO A 73 -1.18 -21.38 3.44
CA PRO A 73 -2.25 -22.22 2.88
C PRO A 73 -3.06 -22.92 3.98
N PHE A 74 -2.41 -23.34 5.09
CA PHE A 74 -3.10 -23.98 6.21
C PHE A 74 -4.09 -23.02 6.90
N LEU A 75 -3.66 -21.78 7.19
CA LEU A 75 -4.50 -20.78 7.84
C LEU A 75 -5.67 -20.37 6.93
N ALA A 76 -5.43 -20.26 5.62
CA ALA A 76 -6.46 -20.00 4.63
C ALA A 76 -7.49 -21.15 4.56
N GLU A 77 -7.04 -22.41 4.50
CA GLU A 77 -7.93 -23.59 4.48
C GLU A 77 -8.78 -23.70 5.75
N GLN A 78 -8.23 -23.33 6.91
CA GLN A 78 -8.96 -23.30 8.18
C GLN A 78 -9.86 -22.06 8.33
N GLU A 79 -9.90 -21.16 7.34
CA GLU A 79 -10.58 -19.86 7.39
C GLU A 79 -10.21 -19.09 8.66
N LEU A 80 -8.91 -19.03 8.96
CA LEU A 80 -8.37 -18.27 10.09
C LEU A 80 -7.78 -16.96 9.57
N ALA A 81 -8.36 -15.85 10.00
CA ALA A 81 -7.93 -14.53 9.56
C ALA A 81 -6.51 -14.23 10.04
N CYS A 82 -5.60 -14.04 9.09
CA CYS A 82 -4.22 -13.63 9.32
C CYS A 82 -3.75 -12.71 8.21
N GLU A 83 -2.76 -11.87 8.51
CA GLU A 83 -2.14 -10.99 7.53
C GLU A 83 -0.61 -11.03 7.68
N LYS A 84 0.09 -11.28 6.57
CA LYS A 84 1.56 -11.21 6.52
C LYS A 84 2.01 -9.76 6.76
N CYS A 85 3.00 -9.55 7.62
CA CYS A 85 3.64 -8.24 7.73
C CYS A 85 4.56 -8.05 6.51
N ARG A 86 4.05 -7.38 5.47
CA ARG A 86 4.81 -7.06 4.26
C ARG A 86 5.86 -5.97 4.52
N THR A 87 7.03 -6.12 3.91
CA THR A 87 8.04 -5.04 3.87
C THR A 87 7.68 -3.99 2.80
N VAL A 88 8.44 -2.90 2.73
CA VAL A 88 8.26 -1.92 1.64
C VAL A 88 8.56 -2.56 0.29
N GLU A 89 9.59 -3.39 0.21
CA GLU A 89 9.96 -4.13 -0.99
C GLU A 89 8.87 -5.10 -1.43
N ASP A 90 8.24 -5.82 -0.50
CA ASP A 90 7.08 -6.68 -0.78
C ASP A 90 5.94 -5.85 -1.42
N VAL A 91 5.64 -4.68 -0.83
CA VAL A 91 4.56 -3.79 -1.32
C VAL A 91 4.89 -3.23 -2.70
N LEU A 92 6.14 -2.85 -2.96
CA LEU A 92 6.58 -2.32 -4.26
C LEU A 92 6.53 -3.38 -5.39
N ALA A 93 6.40 -4.66 -5.04
CA ALA A 93 6.24 -5.78 -5.96
C ALA A 93 4.83 -6.39 -5.92
N ASP A 94 3.89 -5.81 -5.16
CA ASP A 94 2.55 -6.37 -4.96
C ASP A 94 1.68 -6.17 -6.21
N GLU A 95 1.41 -7.26 -6.94
CA GLU A 95 0.58 -7.26 -8.15
C GLU A 95 -0.81 -6.71 -7.89
N GLU A 96 -1.42 -7.01 -6.73
CA GLU A 96 -2.75 -6.50 -6.37
C GLU A 96 -2.72 -4.99 -6.13
N ALA A 97 -1.63 -4.45 -5.59
CA ALA A 97 -1.51 -3.01 -5.39
C ALA A 97 -1.47 -2.25 -6.73
N PHE A 98 -0.86 -2.82 -7.78
CA PHE A 98 -0.91 -2.26 -9.14
C PHE A 98 -2.26 -2.54 -9.82
N ALA A 99 -2.78 -3.76 -9.69
CA ALA A 99 -4.05 -4.17 -10.28
C ALA A 99 -5.24 -3.38 -9.72
N ASN A 100 -5.15 -2.91 -8.47
CA ASN A 100 -6.12 -2.04 -7.81
C ASN A 100 -5.80 -0.54 -7.94
N ASP A 101 -4.78 -0.19 -8.74
CA ASP A 101 -4.35 1.19 -8.96
C ASP A 101 -4.01 1.93 -7.65
N GLN A 102 -3.54 1.21 -6.63
CA GLN A 102 -3.03 1.81 -5.39
C GLN A 102 -1.59 2.30 -5.60
N LEU A 103 -0.84 1.58 -6.43
CA LEU A 103 0.49 1.95 -6.90
C LEU A 103 0.49 2.15 -8.43
N ARG A 104 1.24 3.15 -8.90
CA ARG A 104 1.58 3.33 -10.31
C ARG A 104 3.07 3.58 -10.44
N ARG A 105 3.68 3.08 -11.51
CA ARG A 105 5.09 3.34 -11.82
C ARG A 105 5.21 4.42 -12.89
N VAL A 106 5.78 5.57 -12.54
CA VAL A 106 5.93 6.73 -13.42
C VAL A 106 7.33 6.73 -14.01
N TYR A 107 7.41 6.77 -15.35
CA TYR A 107 8.68 6.90 -16.06
C TYR A 107 9.15 8.37 -16.14
N TYR A 108 10.44 8.63 -15.96
CA TYR A 108 11.11 9.92 -15.97
C TYR A 108 12.27 9.91 -16.99
N GLN A 109 12.11 10.61 -18.10
CA GLN A 109 13.14 10.72 -19.13
C GLN A 109 14.26 11.69 -18.72
N ASP A 110 15.43 11.19 -18.33
CA ASP A 110 16.62 12.00 -18.00
C ASP A 110 16.51 12.86 -16.72
N GLN A 111 15.62 12.53 -15.77
CA GLN A 111 15.55 13.19 -14.44
C GLN A 111 16.26 12.42 -13.30
N GLY A 112 16.95 11.32 -13.60
CA GLY A 112 17.80 10.61 -12.62
C GLY A 112 17.05 9.76 -11.57
N TYR A 113 15.85 9.27 -11.89
CA TYR A 113 15.07 8.42 -10.99
C TYR A 113 15.29 6.93 -11.27
N GLY A 114 16.05 6.25 -10.41
CA GLY A 114 16.28 4.80 -10.49
C GLY A 114 17.07 4.34 -11.72
N ASP A 115 17.48 3.08 -11.73
CA ASP A 115 18.24 2.49 -12.85
C ASP A 115 17.37 2.28 -14.10
N ASP A 116 16.06 2.13 -13.93
CA ASP A 116 15.08 1.94 -15.00
C ASP A 116 14.33 3.22 -15.39
N HIS A 117 14.81 4.37 -14.91
CA HIS A 117 14.19 5.68 -15.14
C HIS A 117 12.75 5.75 -14.64
N SER A 118 12.38 4.99 -13.61
CA SER A 118 11.01 4.96 -13.10
C SER A 118 10.92 5.12 -11.58
N TYR A 119 9.76 5.59 -11.12
CA TYR A 119 9.48 5.75 -9.71
C TYR A 119 8.05 5.31 -9.39
N THR A 120 7.90 4.46 -8.36
CA THR A 120 6.59 4.02 -7.91
C THR A 120 5.98 5.06 -6.97
N VAL A 121 4.79 5.52 -7.33
CA VAL A 121 4.00 6.45 -6.53
C VAL A 121 2.72 5.80 -6.06
N THR A 122 2.26 6.22 -4.89
CA THR A 122 0.90 5.90 -4.43
C THR A 122 -0.10 6.80 -5.14
N THR A 123 -1.30 6.27 -5.39
CA THR A 123 -2.44 7.06 -5.83
C THR A 123 -3.34 7.42 -4.64
N MET A 124 -4.45 8.12 -4.90
CA MET A 124 -5.43 8.42 -3.85
C MET A 124 -5.97 7.11 -3.22
N PRO A 125 -5.94 6.93 -1.89
CA PRO A 125 -6.42 5.70 -1.26
C PRO A 125 -7.96 5.55 -1.30
N VAL A 126 -8.67 6.60 -1.70
CA VAL A 126 -10.14 6.62 -1.83
C VAL A 126 -10.50 6.84 -3.29
N ARG A 127 -11.44 6.04 -3.80
CA ARG A 127 -12.01 6.19 -5.15
C ARG A 127 -13.46 6.66 -5.04
N LEU A 128 -13.75 7.80 -5.67
CA LEU A 128 -15.10 8.33 -5.79
C LEU A 128 -15.50 8.28 -7.26
N ALA A 129 -16.60 7.57 -7.57
CA ALA A 129 -17.07 7.43 -8.94
C ALA A 129 -17.29 8.79 -9.66
N SER A 130 -17.66 9.84 -8.91
CA SER A 130 -17.85 11.19 -9.44
C SER A 130 -16.55 11.91 -9.83
N MET A 131 -15.40 11.46 -9.34
CA MET A 131 -14.09 12.10 -9.58
C MET A 131 -13.27 11.37 -10.65
N GLY A 132 -13.62 10.12 -10.96
CA GLY A 132 -12.84 9.25 -11.85
C GLY A 132 -11.51 8.82 -11.24
N ASP A 133 -10.65 8.23 -12.08
CA ASP A 133 -9.30 7.84 -11.66
C ASP A 133 -8.35 9.03 -11.64
N PRO A 134 -7.38 9.05 -10.70
CA PRO A 134 -6.42 10.13 -10.61
C PRO A 134 -5.55 10.19 -11.85
N VAL A 135 -5.35 11.39 -12.39
CA VAL A 135 -4.39 11.66 -13.45
C VAL A 135 -3.08 12.10 -12.80
N LEU A 136 -2.00 11.36 -13.03
CA LEU A 136 -0.70 11.73 -12.47
C LEU A 136 0.02 12.70 -13.42
N ARG A 137 0.78 13.62 -12.83
CA ARG A 137 1.72 14.48 -13.55
C ARG A 137 3.10 14.31 -12.92
N ARG A 138 4.14 14.38 -13.74
CA ARG A 138 5.52 14.29 -13.26
C ARG A 138 5.89 15.59 -12.54
N SER A 139 6.76 15.46 -11.54
CA SER A 139 7.36 16.63 -10.90
C SER A 139 8.26 17.35 -11.90
N LEU A 140 8.15 18.67 -11.95
CA LEU A 140 9.01 19.53 -12.75
C LEU A 140 10.18 20.05 -11.90
N PRO A 141 11.31 20.44 -12.52
CA PRO A 141 12.42 20.99 -11.77
C PRO A 141 12.07 22.25 -11.00
N VAL A 142 12.88 22.55 -9.99
CA VAL A 142 12.75 23.78 -9.20
C VAL A 142 12.82 25.00 -10.13
N GLY A 143 11.80 25.86 -10.02
CA GLY A 143 11.71 27.11 -10.78
C GLY A 143 11.08 27.00 -12.17
N TYR A 144 10.58 25.82 -12.57
CA TYR A 144 10.07 25.59 -13.93
C TYR A 144 8.90 26.53 -14.28
N ASP A 145 7.87 26.57 -13.43
CA ASP A 145 6.69 27.40 -13.66
C ASP A 145 6.84 28.84 -13.12
N THR A 146 8.01 29.21 -12.56
CA THR A 146 8.17 30.51 -11.87
C THR A 146 7.95 31.69 -12.80
N HIS A 147 8.49 31.66 -14.02
CA HIS A 147 8.26 32.71 -15.00
C HIS A 147 6.78 32.80 -15.37
N GLU A 148 6.15 31.67 -15.71
CA GLU A 148 4.74 31.61 -16.12
C GLU A 148 3.81 32.19 -15.04
N VAL A 149 3.96 31.73 -13.80
CA VAL A 149 3.14 32.20 -12.67
C VAL A 149 3.35 33.68 -12.38
N LEU A 150 4.59 34.20 -12.46
CA LEU A 150 4.86 35.62 -12.24
C LEU A 150 4.28 36.50 -13.36
N SER A 151 4.36 36.05 -14.61
CA SER A 151 3.72 36.73 -15.74
C SER A 151 2.20 36.76 -15.58
N GLU A 152 1.57 35.67 -15.13
CA GLU A 152 0.12 35.59 -14.90
C GLU A 152 -0.38 36.59 -13.84
N ILE A 153 0.42 36.88 -12.82
CA ILE A 153 0.08 37.86 -11.78
C ILE A 153 0.50 39.29 -12.13
N GLY A 154 1.03 39.52 -13.34
CA GLY A 154 1.26 40.85 -13.91
C GLY A 154 2.68 41.39 -13.82
N TRP A 155 3.68 40.56 -13.49
CA TRP A 155 5.08 40.97 -13.57
C TRP A 155 5.55 41.00 -15.02
N SER A 156 6.38 41.98 -15.36
CA SER A 156 7.07 42.04 -16.65
C SER A 156 8.28 41.11 -16.69
N ASP A 157 8.69 40.70 -17.88
CA ASP A 157 9.88 39.87 -18.09
C ASP A 157 11.14 40.52 -17.48
N ASP A 158 11.25 41.86 -17.51
CA ASP A 158 12.37 42.61 -16.94
C ASP A 158 12.39 42.55 -15.39
N GLU A 159 11.22 42.62 -14.75
CA GLU A 159 11.10 42.48 -13.28
C GLU A 159 11.44 41.05 -12.85
N ILE A 160 10.95 40.06 -13.59
CA ILE A 160 11.23 38.64 -13.33
C ILE A 160 12.73 38.35 -13.47
N ALA A 161 13.34 38.80 -14.56
CA ALA A 161 14.77 38.61 -14.81
C ALA A 161 15.64 39.31 -13.75
N SER A 162 15.25 40.51 -13.31
CA SER A 162 15.95 41.25 -12.25
C SER A 162 15.87 40.53 -10.91
N ALA A 163 14.69 40.02 -10.54
CA ALA A 163 14.48 39.28 -9.31
C ALA A 163 15.20 37.92 -9.30
N ASP A 164 15.24 37.21 -10.42
CA ASP A 164 16.02 35.95 -10.55
C ASP A 164 17.53 36.22 -10.43
N ALA A 165 18.03 37.28 -11.08
CA ALA A 165 19.43 37.69 -10.98
C ALA A 165 19.82 38.15 -9.57
N ALA A 166 18.90 38.78 -8.83
CA ALA A 166 19.07 39.16 -7.43
C ALA A 166 18.93 37.97 -6.45
N GLY A 167 18.46 36.81 -6.93
CA GLY A 167 18.21 35.62 -6.11
C GLY A 167 16.95 35.70 -5.24
N GLU A 168 16.04 36.62 -5.58
CA GLU A 168 14.76 36.82 -4.88
C GLU A 168 13.71 35.81 -5.35
N VAL A 169 13.78 35.41 -6.62
CA VAL A 169 13.02 34.28 -7.20
C VAL A 169 13.98 33.31 -7.88
N LYS A 170 13.48 32.16 -8.34
CA LYS A 170 14.28 31.19 -9.08
C LYS A 170 13.58 30.76 -10.36
N CYS A 171 14.07 31.21 -11.51
CA CYS A 171 13.63 30.70 -12.80
C CYS A 171 14.45 29.46 -13.20
N TYR A 172 13.78 28.49 -13.82
CA TYR A 172 14.46 27.32 -14.38
C TYR A 172 15.33 27.72 -15.57
N ALA A 173 16.62 27.38 -15.50
CA ALA A 173 17.62 27.72 -16.51
C ALA A 173 18.23 26.49 -17.21
N GLY A 174 17.63 25.31 -17.03
CA GLY A 174 18.11 24.08 -17.66
C GLY A 174 17.54 23.87 -19.07
N PRO A 175 17.87 22.74 -19.72
CA PRO A 175 17.36 22.42 -21.06
C PRO A 175 15.83 22.28 -21.07
N ALA A 176 15.22 22.48 -22.23
CA ALA A 176 13.78 22.26 -22.40
C ALA A 176 13.41 20.83 -21.95
N MET A 177 12.32 20.73 -21.17
CA MET A 177 11.82 19.42 -20.73
C MET A 177 11.35 18.61 -21.94
N PRO A 178 11.58 17.28 -21.95
CA PRO A 178 10.95 16.40 -22.92
C PRO A 178 9.42 16.53 -22.86
N GLU A 179 8.76 16.46 -24.02
CA GLU A 179 7.29 16.55 -24.08
C GLU A 179 6.60 15.52 -23.19
N SER A 180 7.20 14.32 -23.09
CA SER A 180 6.74 13.22 -22.21
C SER A 180 6.61 13.65 -20.74
N VAL A 181 7.39 14.63 -20.28
CA VAL A 181 7.34 15.15 -18.90
C VAL A 181 6.12 16.03 -18.67
N LEU A 182 5.72 16.78 -19.69
CA LEU A 182 4.60 17.74 -19.64
C LEU A 182 3.24 17.07 -19.83
N GLN A 183 3.22 15.87 -20.42
CA GLN A 183 2.01 15.09 -20.59
C GLN A 183 1.64 14.30 -19.32
N PRO A 184 0.34 14.01 -19.12
CA PRO A 184 -0.12 13.10 -18.09
C PRO A 184 0.63 11.76 -18.08
N SER A 185 0.86 11.22 -16.89
CA SER A 185 1.35 9.86 -16.69
C SER A 185 0.21 8.98 -16.21
N TYR A 186 -0.02 7.88 -16.92
CA TYR A 186 -0.97 6.83 -16.52
C TYR A 186 -0.28 5.67 -15.79
N GLY A 187 1.05 5.75 -15.67
CA GLY A 187 1.89 4.67 -15.16
C GLY A 187 2.47 3.80 -16.30
N LEU A 188 3.29 2.83 -15.95
CA LEU A 188 3.63 1.70 -16.85
C LEU A 188 2.49 0.67 -16.90
N CYS A 189 1.60 0.70 -15.91
CA CYS A 189 0.38 -0.08 -15.84
C CYS A 189 -0.67 0.77 -15.11
N PRO A 190 -1.73 1.22 -15.78
CA PRO A 190 -1.98 1.17 -17.22
C PRO A 190 -1.00 2.05 -18.02
N ALA A 191 -0.61 1.66 -19.23
CA ALA A 191 0.37 2.40 -20.04
C ALA A 191 -0.21 3.66 -20.72
N GLY A 192 -1.54 3.83 -20.73
CA GLY A 192 -2.20 4.96 -21.37
C GLY A 192 -3.68 5.15 -21.00
N PRO A 193 -4.35 6.18 -21.56
CA PRO A 193 -5.73 6.54 -21.22
C PRO A 193 -6.77 5.45 -21.51
N GLU A 194 -6.61 4.73 -22.63
CA GLU A 194 -7.54 3.68 -23.06
C GLU A 194 -7.47 2.46 -22.14
N GLU A 195 -6.26 2.00 -21.80
CA GLU A 195 -6.05 0.92 -20.84
C GLU A 195 -6.54 1.29 -19.45
N ALA A 196 -6.33 2.55 -19.01
CA ALA A 196 -6.86 3.04 -17.75
C ALA A 196 -8.39 2.96 -17.71
N ALA A 197 -9.06 3.41 -18.79
CA ALA A 197 -10.51 3.32 -18.90
C ALA A 197 -11.00 1.86 -18.93
N ALA A 198 -10.28 0.95 -19.60
CA ALA A 198 -10.61 -0.47 -19.65
C ALA A 198 -10.49 -1.15 -18.28
N MET A 199 -9.43 -0.86 -17.52
CA MET A 199 -9.26 -1.34 -16.14
C MET A 199 -10.40 -0.84 -15.23
N ALA A 200 -10.76 0.45 -15.35
CA ALA A 200 -11.88 1.01 -14.60
C ALA A 200 -13.20 0.30 -14.94
N ALA A 201 -13.46 0.03 -16.22
CA ALA A 201 -14.67 -0.69 -16.66
C ALA A 201 -14.69 -2.15 -16.15
N ALA A 202 -13.55 -2.84 -16.17
CA ALA A 202 -13.42 -4.21 -15.66
C ALA A 202 -13.74 -4.28 -14.16
N ARG A 203 -13.21 -3.35 -13.35
CA ARG A 203 -13.51 -3.27 -11.91
C ARG A 203 -14.98 -3.01 -11.64
N ILE A 204 -15.62 -2.09 -12.38
CA ILE A 204 -17.06 -1.82 -12.24
C ILE A 204 -17.88 -3.08 -12.55
N ALA A 205 -17.46 -3.89 -13.53
CA ALA A 205 -18.13 -5.14 -13.87
C ALA A 205 -17.96 -6.19 -12.75
N GLU A 206 -16.75 -6.31 -12.21
CA GLU A 206 -16.44 -7.21 -11.09
C GLU A 206 -17.24 -6.85 -9.83
N GLU A 207 -17.27 -5.57 -9.45
CA GLU A 207 -18.06 -5.10 -8.30
C GLU A 207 -19.56 -5.37 -8.48
N LYS A 208 -20.08 -5.18 -9.70
CA LYS A 208 -21.48 -5.50 -10.02
C LYS A 208 -21.75 -7.00 -9.88
N ALA A 209 -20.83 -7.85 -10.35
CA ALA A 209 -20.95 -9.30 -10.23
C ALA A 209 -20.89 -9.74 -8.76
N ALA A 210 -19.97 -9.19 -7.98
CA ALA A 210 -19.85 -9.48 -6.54
C ALA A 210 -21.09 -9.08 -5.74
N ARG A 211 -21.80 -8.03 -6.14
CA ARG A 211 -23.08 -7.60 -5.51
C ARG A 211 -24.30 -8.41 -5.95
N ALA A 212 -24.18 -9.16 -7.04
CA ALA A 212 -25.27 -9.99 -7.58
C ALA A 212 -25.28 -11.42 -7.00
N ASN A 213 -24.19 -11.83 -6.37
CA ASN A 213 -24.04 -13.08 -5.60
C ASN A 213 -24.34 -12.86 -4.11
#